data_AF-A0A6L5WMH5-F1
#
_entry.id   AF-A0A6L5WMH5-F1
#
_cell.length_a   1.000
_cell.length_b   1.000
_cell.length_c   1.000
_cell.angle_alpha   90.00
_cell.angle_beta   90.00
_cell.angle_gamma   90.00
#
_symmetry.space_group_name_H-M   'P 1'
#
loop_
_entity.id
_entity.type
_entity.pdbx_description
1 polymer ?
#
loop_
_entity_poly.entity_id
_entity_poly.type
_entity_poly.pdbx_seq_one_letter_code
_entity_poly.pdbx_strand_id
1 'polypeptide(L)' 'MLEKLLVSNGFRLRGIKGSHHQFTNNKILITLPYSKPIKRYYVKLVLEAIKDKK' A
#
# COMPACT_ATOMS: atom_id res chain seq x y z
N MET A 1 -1.89 -4.41 -8.66
CA MET A 1 -2.53 -3.14 -9.06
C MET A 1 -2.35 -2.07 -7.98
N LEU A 2 -2.79 -2.30 -6.73
CA LEU A 2 -2.57 -1.37 -5.61
C LEU A 2 -1.10 -1.03 -5.37
N GLU A 3 -0.20 -2.01 -5.47
CA GLU A 3 1.25 -1.77 -5.32
C GLU A 3 1.78 -0.76 -6.35
N LYS A 4 1.40 -0.89 -7.63
CA LYS A 4 1.79 0.07 -8.69
C LYS A 4 1.28 1.48 -8.37
N LEU A 5 0.06 1.57 -7.81
CA LEU A 5 -0.58 2.83 -7.45
C LEU A 5 0.16 3.50 -6.28
N LEU A 6 0.57 2.73 -5.27
CA LEU A 6 1.42 3.19 -4.17
C LEU A 6 2.78 3.67 -4.67
N VAL A 7 3.45 2.88 -5.52
CA VAL A 7 4.76 3.23 -6.08
C VAL A 7 4.69 4.53 -6.90
N SER A 8 3.66 4.68 -7.75
CA SER A 8 3.43 5.92 -8.50
C SER A 8 3.15 7.13 -7.61
N ASN A 9 2.66 6.92 -6.39
CA ASN A 9 2.43 7.97 -5.40
C ASN A 9 3.61 8.17 -4.45
N GLY A 10 4.79 7.61 -4.74
CA GLY A 10 6.02 7.83 -3.97
C GLY A 10 6.19 6.92 -2.75
N PHE A 11 5.37 5.87 -2.62
CA PHE A 11 5.65 4.81 -1.66
C PHE A 11 6.71 3.85 -2.22
N ARG A 12 7.51 3.26 -1.35
CA ARG A 12 8.53 2.26 -1.68
C ARG A 12 8.31 1.01 -0.86
N LEU A 13 8.66 -0.14 -1.41
CA LEU A 13 8.61 -1.40 -0.67
C LEU A 13 9.65 -1.35 0.46
N ARG A 14 9.20 -1.45 1.71
CA ARG A 14 10.04 -1.50 2.91
C ARG A 14 10.49 -2.91 3.24
N GLY A 15 9.59 -3.88 3.05
CA GLY A 15 9.85 -5.26 3.43
C GLY A 15 8.69 -6.18 3.11
N ILE A 16 8.97 -7.48 3.11
CA ILE A 16 8.01 -8.55 2.86
C ILE A 16 8.05 -9.47 4.09
N LYS A 17 6.88 -9.70 4.69
CA LYS A 17 6.72 -10.68 5.78
C LYS A 17 5.69 -11.72 5.37
N GLY A 18 6.17 -12.84 4.85
CA GLY A 18 5.32 -13.87 4.25
C GLY A 18 4.52 -13.29 3.08
N SER A 19 3.21 -13.45 3.10
CA SER A 19 2.30 -12.89 2.09
C SER A 19 1.98 -11.40 2.28
N HIS A 20 2.56 -10.71 3.27
CA HIS A 20 2.27 -9.29 3.52
C HIS A 20 3.43 -8.40 3.05
N HIS A 21 3.14 -7.48 2.14
CA HIS A 21 4.07 -6.50 1.60
C HIS A 21 3.89 -5.16 2.30
N GLN A 22 4.97 -4.58 2.79
CA GLN A 22 4.96 -3.29 3.48
C GLN A 22 5.47 -2.18 2.56
N PHE A 23 4.71 -1.11 2.41
CA PHE A 23 5.02 0.06 1.60
C PHE A 23 5.11 1.30 2.48
N THR A 24 6.10 2.17 2.24
CA THR A 24 6.27 3.42 3.00
C THR A 24 6.66 4.58 2.10
N ASN A 25 6.16 5.78 2.41
CA ASN A 25 6.62 7.05 1.81
C ASN A 25 7.42 7.89 2.83
N ASN A 26 8.04 7.24 3.81
CA ASN A 26 8.70 7.81 5.02
C ASN A 26 7.76 8.45 6.05
N LYS A 27 6.52 8.78 5.69
CA LYS A 27 5.51 9.32 6.62
C LYS A 27 4.45 8.28 7.01
N ILE A 28 4.00 7.50 6.04
CA ILE A 28 2.90 6.54 6.17
C ILE A 28 3.44 5.16 5.83
N LEU A 29 3.14 4.17 6.69
CA LEU A 29 3.42 2.75 6.46
C LEU A 29 2.11 2.01 6.17
N ILE A 30 2.05 1.34 5.02
CA ILE A 30 0.91 0.53 4.60
C ILE A 30 1.35 -0.92 4.45
N THR A 31 0.58 -1.84 5.01
CA THR A 31 0.80 -3.28 4.81
C THR A 31 -0.33 -3.86 3.97
N LEU A 32 0.02 -4.46 2.83
CA LEU A 32 -0.91 -5.10 1.91
C LEU A 32 -0.69 -6.61 1.87
N PRO A 33 -1.74 -7.43 2.01
CA PRO A 33 -1.64 -8.84 1.67
C PRO A 33 -1.51 -9.01 0.16
N TYR A 34 -0.68 -9.96 -0.24
CA TYR A 34 -0.44 -10.36 -1.64
C TYR A 34 -1.45 -11.42 -2.11
N SER A 35 -2.24 -11.99 -1.18
CA SER A 35 -3.31 -12.91 -1.52
C SER A 35 -4.48 -12.19 -2.21
N LYS A 36 -4.96 -12.79 -3.30
CA LYS A 36 -6.17 -12.35 -4.00
C LYS A 36 -7.35 -13.22 -3.58
N PRO A 37 -8.58 -12.67 -3.49
CA PRO A 37 -8.95 -11.27 -3.74
C PRO A 37 -8.58 -10.33 -2.58
N ILE A 38 -8.15 -9.11 -2.91
CA ILE A 38 -7.85 -8.09 -1.90
C ILE A 38 -9.16 -7.51 -1.37
N LYS A 39 -9.33 -7.53 -0.04
CA LYS A 39 -10.51 -6.98 0.62
C LYS A 39 -10.64 -5.48 0.32
N ARG A 40 -11.88 -5.01 0.13
CA ARG A 40 -12.23 -3.58 -0.10
C ARG A 40 -11.61 -2.64 0.94
N TYR A 41 -11.44 -3.13 2.17
CA TYR A 41 -10.73 -2.43 3.24
C TYR A 41 -9.35 -1.91 2.80
N TYR A 42 -8.51 -2.77 2.21
CA TYR A 42 -7.17 -2.38 1.76
C TYR A 42 -7.19 -1.42 0.58
N VAL A 43 -8.21 -1.52 -0.29
CA VAL A 43 -8.40 -0.54 -1.37
C VAL A 43 -8.68 0.84 -0.77
N LYS A 44 -9.60 0.93 0.19
CA LYS A 44 -9.93 2.20 0.87
C LYS A 44 -8.70 2.78 1.57
N LEU A 45 -7.96 1.94 2.31
CA LEU A 45 -6.75 2.35 3.03
C LEU A 45 -5.68 2.93 2.08
N VAL A 46 -5.46 2.32 0.92
CA VAL A 46 -4.53 2.86 -0.09
C VAL A 46 -5.04 4.18 -0.65
N LEU A 47 -6.33 4.30 -0.95
CA LEU A 47 -6.92 5.54 -1.48
C LEU A 47 -6.86 6.69 -0.48
N GLU A 48 -7.05 6.43 0.82
CA GLU A 48 -6.91 7.43 1.87
C GLU A 48 -5.45 7.88 2.00
N ALA A 49 -4.50 6.94 1.99
CA ALA A 49 -3.08 7.24 2.13
C ALA A 49 -2.48 8.04 0.95
N ILE A 50 -3.04 7.92 -0.27
CA ILE A 50 -2.62 8.74 -1.41
C ILE A 50 -3.38 10.08 -1.51
N LYS A 51 -4.59 10.18 -0.93
CA LYS A 51 -5.38 11.42 -0.94
C LYS A 51 -4.79 12.51 -0.07
N ASP A 52 -4.12 12.13 1.01
CA ASP A 52 -3.43 13.04 1.94
C ASP A 52 -2.25 13.80 1.29
N LYS A 53 -1.92 13.47 0.04
CA LYS A 53 -0.87 14.12 -0.75
C LYS A 53 -1.32 15.41 -1.46
N LYS A 54 -2.52 15.92 -1.16
CA LYS A 54 -3.13 17.07 -1.84
C LYS A 54 -3.34 18.26 -0.93
#